data_AF-A0A8T5B5F7-F1
#
_entry.id   AF-A0A8T5B5F7-F1
#
_cell.length_a   1.000
_cell.length_b   1.000
_cell.length_c   1.000
_cell.angle_alpha   90.00
_cell.angle_beta   90.00
_cell.angle_gamma   90.00
#
_symmetry.space_group_name_H-M   'P 1'
#
loop_
_entity.id
_entity.type
_entity.pdbx_description
1 polymer ?
#
loop_
_entity_poly.entity_id
_entity_poly.type
_entity_poly.pdbx_seq_one_letter_code
_entity_poly.pdbx_strand_id
1 'polypeptide(L)'
;MLKFEYSNSKLTEWLIVKIFSRDKVMVLTLTVGIFLLALVVRLHNVTTPETFMVDEAYYVPAANSILSFEGDPNYVHPPFGKILIAAGIAIFGYNPLGWRIASVLAGSSIISLTYLAGRRIFNEIVGASAAALLIVDPLEYSMSKIAMLDILLAFFVTLAFASICYDRYYLSAVSLGLACGIKLVGVFAVAGIIAYLVCSGKVKALKVILPLGMCTFFLSIAPTFSWKGPTFTESFWFVVSWHTTLAAHHPSASHPYGWMFNLVPFPLYSGPEFSLSASANPIIYPLSIPVALLLAYESFKTREVTLRLLPVFWIAFVYGLFFILPRKTQFIFYLTPNVPAIALLFSYGVIELLFRISK
;
A
#
# COMPACT_ATOMS: atom_id res chain seq x y z
N MET A 1 34.82 29.50 -43.78
CA MET A 1 34.48 29.47 -42.35
C MET A 1 32.96 29.34 -42.25
N LEU A 2 32.43 28.12 -42.23
CA LEU A 2 30.98 27.87 -42.12
C LEU A 2 30.58 28.00 -40.64
N LYS A 3 29.89 29.09 -40.28
CA LYS A 3 29.25 29.23 -38.97
C LYS A 3 27.93 28.46 -38.98
N PHE A 4 27.90 27.32 -38.31
CA PHE A 4 26.65 26.68 -37.89
C PHE A 4 26.19 27.32 -36.58
N GLU A 5 25.31 28.32 -36.67
CA GLU A 5 24.51 28.76 -35.52
C GLU A 5 23.27 27.87 -35.43
N TYR A 6 23.37 26.78 -34.67
CA TYR A 6 22.22 25.97 -34.30
C TYR A 6 21.51 26.65 -33.12
N SER A 7 20.29 27.16 -33.34
CA SER A 7 19.55 27.87 -32.29
C SER A 7 19.12 26.90 -31.18
N ASN A 8 19.79 26.97 -30.03
CA ASN A 8 19.42 26.23 -28.81
C ASN A 8 18.05 26.67 -28.23
N SER A 9 17.50 27.82 -28.63
CA SER A 9 16.27 28.41 -28.09
C SER A 9 15.01 27.63 -28.44
N LYS A 10 14.87 27.15 -29.68
CA LYS A 10 13.68 26.38 -30.11
C LYS A 10 13.59 25.01 -29.44
N LEU A 11 14.73 24.38 -29.16
CA LEU A 11 14.78 23.09 -28.46
C LEU A 11 14.42 23.25 -26.98
N THR A 12 14.91 24.32 -26.34
CA THR A 12 14.57 24.65 -24.95
C THR A 12 13.12 25.08 -24.79
N GLU A 13 12.59 25.94 -25.67
CA GLU A 13 11.16 26.29 -25.67
C GLU A 13 10.26 25.07 -25.91
N TRP A 14 10.60 24.20 -26.86
CA TRP A 14 9.85 22.98 -27.12
C TRP A 14 9.90 22.02 -25.93
N LEU A 15 11.06 21.86 -25.28
CA LEU A 15 11.21 21.06 -24.06
C LEU A 15 10.40 21.65 -22.91
N ILE A 16 10.44 22.97 -22.71
CA ILE A 16 9.68 23.67 -21.66
C ILE A 16 8.17 23.51 -21.92
N VAL A 17 7.67 23.76 -23.12
CA VAL A 17 6.23 23.62 -23.44
C VAL A 17 5.76 22.16 -23.31
N LYS A 18 6.61 21.18 -23.65
CA LYS A 18 6.28 19.75 -23.55
C LYS A 18 6.35 19.23 -22.11
N ILE A 19 7.25 19.76 -21.29
CA ILE A 19 7.41 19.42 -19.86
C ILE A 19 6.32 20.11 -19.03
N PHE A 20 6.05 21.38 -19.32
CA PHE A 20 5.10 22.24 -18.62
C PHE A 20 3.78 22.41 -19.38
N SER A 21 3.22 21.33 -19.93
CA SER A 21 1.81 21.42 -20.35
C SER A 21 0.97 21.73 -19.12
N ARG A 22 -0.01 22.64 -19.25
CA ARG A 22 -0.86 23.10 -18.13
C ARG A 22 -1.41 21.94 -17.29
N ASP A 23 -1.79 20.84 -17.97
CA ASP A 23 -2.26 19.62 -17.32
C ASP A 23 -1.19 18.89 -16.51
N LYS A 24 0.06 18.78 -17.00
CA LYS A 24 1.14 18.12 -16.25
C LYS A 24 1.52 18.90 -15.01
N VAL A 25 1.57 20.22 -15.12
CA VAL A 25 1.84 21.11 -13.98
C VAL A 25 0.71 20.99 -12.95
N MET A 26 -0.54 21.03 -13.39
CA MET A 26 -1.70 20.87 -12.50
C MET A 26 -1.67 19.53 -11.76
N VAL A 27 -1.43 18.42 -12.47
CA VAL A 27 -1.37 17.08 -11.86
C VAL A 27 -0.22 16.98 -10.87
N LEU A 28 0.96 17.52 -11.20
CA LEU A 28 2.09 17.55 -10.28
C LEU A 28 1.76 18.38 -9.03
N THR A 29 1.21 19.58 -9.21
CA THR A 29 0.81 20.47 -8.11
C THR A 29 -0.23 19.81 -7.21
N LEU A 30 -1.26 19.16 -7.76
CA LEU A 30 -2.26 18.44 -6.99
C LEU A 30 -1.67 17.24 -6.26
N THR A 31 -0.82 16.45 -6.93
CA THR A 31 -0.16 15.29 -6.30
C THR A 31 0.70 15.74 -5.11
N VAL A 32 1.52 16.77 -5.29
CA VAL A 32 2.38 17.32 -4.22
C VAL A 32 1.55 17.97 -3.13
N GLY A 33 0.51 18.73 -3.47
CA GLY A 33 -0.39 19.35 -2.51
C GLY A 33 -1.12 18.33 -1.64
N ILE A 34 -1.62 17.25 -2.25
CA ILE A 34 -2.23 16.11 -1.55
C ILE A 34 -1.22 15.45 -0.61
N PHE A 35 0.00 15.18 -1.08
CA PHE A 35 1.07 14.61 -0.26
C PHE A 35 1.37 15.48 0.97
N LEU A 36 1.57 16.79 0.78
CA LEU A 36 1.91 17.71 1.85
C LEU A 36 0.77 17.85 2.88
N LEU A 37 -0.48 17.92 2.41
CA LEU A 37 -1.66 17.95 3.28
C LEU A 37 -1.74 16.65 4.11
N ALA A 38 -1.60 15.49 3.46
CA ALA A 38 -1.58 14.19 4.10
C ALA A 38 -0.46 14.06 5.14
N LEU A 39 0.72 14.60 4.82
CA LEU A 39 1.90 14.60 5.69
C LEU A 39 1.67 15.43 6.96
N VAL A 40 1.12 16.64 6.83
CA VAL A 40 0.78 17.49 7.98
C VAL A 40 -0.20 16.79 8.92
N VAL A 41 -1.26 16.19 8.36
CA VAL A 41 -2.27 15.45 9.14
C VAL A 41 -1.66 14.27 9.90
N ARG A 42 -0.73 13.54 9.29
CA ARG A 42 -0.09 12.36 9.90
C ARG A 42 0.97 12.69 10.93
N LEU A 43 1.72 13.77 10.71
CA LEU A 43 2.76 14.23 11.63
C LEU A 43 2.17 14.78 12.94
N HIS A 44 0.94 15.28 12.92
CA HIS A 44 0.28 15.76 14.12
C HIS A 44 0.26 14.66 15.20
N ASN A 45 0.88 14.90 16.37
CA ASN A 45 0.94 13.94 17.49
C ASN A 45 1.59 12.58 17.13
N VAL A 46 2.44 12.51 16.11
CA VAL A 46 3.12 11.24 15.75
C VAL A 46 4.05 10.74 16.86
N THR A 47 4.57 11.64 17.69
CA THR A 47 5.46 11.29 18.81
C THR A 47 4.73 10.78 20.04
N THR A 48 3.39 10.83 20.05
CA THR A 48 2.56 10.44 21.18
C THR A 48 1.88 9.10 20.91
N PRO A 49 1.89 8.14 21.86
CA PRO A 49 2.72 8.10 23.07
C PRO A 49 4.22 7.90 22.75
N GLU A 50 5.07 8.22 23.73
CA GLU A 50 6.51 7.97 23.66
C GLU A 50 6.87 6.48 23.78
N THR A 51 5.93 5.67 24.27
CA THR A 51 6.07 4.22 24.42
C THR A 51 5.70 3.47 23.13
N PHE A 52 6.13 2.22 23.04
CA PHE A 52 5.75 1.32 21.96
C PHE A 52 4.25 0.98 21.99
N MET A 53 3.63 0.99 20.82
CA MET A 53 2.27 0.55 20.58
C MET A 53 2.26 -0.84 19.93
N VAL A 54 1.57 -1.82 20.53
CA VAL A 54 1.38 -3.18 19.97
C VAL A 54 2.70 -3.79 19.44
N ASP A 55 2.80 -4.03 18.13
CA ASP A 55 3.94 -4.68 17.51
C ASP A 55 5.16 -3.77 17.36
N GLU A 56 5.07 -2.46 17.67
CA GLU A 56 6.26 -1.62 17.80
C GLU A 56 7.24 -2.23 18.80
N ALA A 57 6.74 -2.92 19.83
CA ALA A 57 7.56 -3.63 20.81
C ALA A 57 8.41 -4.76 20.22
N TYR A 58 8.06 -5.26 19.02
CA TYR A 58 8.83 -6.27 18.31
C TYR A 58 9.58 -5.69 17.09
N TYR A 59 8.95 -4.77 16.34
CA TYR A 59 9.54 -4.24 15.11
C TYR A 59 10.61 -3.19 15.39
N VAL A 60 10.43 -2.33 16.40
CA VAL A 60 11.39 -1.26 16.70
C VAL A 60 12.70 -1.82 17.26
N PRO A 61 12.70 -2.74 18.25
CA PRO A 61 13.95 -3.37 18.68
C PRO A 61 14.63 -4.18 17.58
N ALA A 62 13.85 -4.89 16.75
CA ALA A 62 14.41 -5.63 15.62
C ALA A 62 15.05 -4.71 14.57
N ALA A 63 14.42 -3.57 14.27
CA ALA A 63 14.99 -2.56 13.39
C ALA A 63 16.31 -1.98 13.94
N ASN A 64 16.39 -1.75 15.26
CA ASN A 64 17.62 -1.28 15.89
C ASN A 64 18.73 -2.33 15.90
N SER A 65 18.40 -3.60 16.11
CA SER A 65 19.36 -4.72 16.01
C SER A 65 19.91 -4.85 14.58
N ILE A 66 19.06 -4.71 13.56
CA ILE A 66 19.48 -4.64 12.15
C ILE A 66 20.42 -3.45 11.92
N LEU A 67 20.07 -2.28 12.45
CA LEU A 67 20.89 -1.05 12.32
C LEU A 67 22.28 -1.21 12.95
N SER A 68 22.36 -1.94 14.06
CA SER A 68 23.62 -2.26 14.77
C SER A 68 24.38 -3.45 14.16
N PHE A 69 23.93 -4.00 13.03
CA PHE A 69 24.52 -5.18 12.37
C PHE A 69 24.52 -6.45 13.25
N GLU A 70 23.60 -6.56 14.21
CA GLU A 70 23.45 -7.72 15.10
C GLU A 70 22.54 -8.80 14.50
N GLY A 71 21.85 -8.49 13.40
CA GLY A 71 20.91 -9.37 12.72
C GLY A 71 19.45 -9.03 13.04
N ASP A 72 18.53 -9.88 12.58
CA ASP A 72 17.10 -9.70 12.76
C ASP A 72 16.56 -10.70 13.81
N PRO A 73 16.22 -10.25 15.03
CA PRO A 73 15.70 -11.13 16.07
C PRO A 73 14.24 -11.54 15.85
N ASN A 74 13.53 -10.91 14.91
CA ASN A 74 12.11 -11.19 14.63
C ASN A 74 11.93 -11.76 13.22
N TYR A 75 12.21 -13.04 13.04
CA TYR A 75 12.11 -13.70 11.73
C TYR A 75 10.69 -14.08 11.31
N VAL A 76 9.63 -13.63 12.01
CA VAL A 76 8.22 -13.90 11.65
C VAL A 76 7.81 -13.18 10.36
N HIS A 77 8.51 -12.09 10.03
CA HIS A 77 8.30 -11.34 8.80
C HIS A 77 9.61 -11.09 8.07
N PRO A 78 9.59 -11.08 6.72
CA PRO A 78 10.69 -10.56 5.92
C PRO A 78 11.19 -9.19 6.42
N PRO A 79 12.49 -8.91 6.30
CA PRO A 79 13.16 -7.81 7.00
C PRO A 79 12.91 -6.42 6.42
N PHE A 80 12.46 -6.30 5.16
CA PHE A 80 12.55 -5.02 4.44
C PHE A 80 11.77 -3.90 5.14
N GLY A 81 10.61 -4.20 5.73
CA GLY A 81 9.86 -3.20 6.47
C GLY A 81 10.58 -2.73 7.74
N LYS A 82 11.30 -3.63 8.43
CA LYS A 82 12.15 -3.26 9.57
C LYS A 82 13.40 -2.49 9.15
N ILE A 83 13.95 -2.76 7.96
CA ILE A 83 15.03 -1.96 7.37
C ILE A 83 14.55 -0.51 7.12
N LEU A 84 13.31 -0.32 6.66
CA LEU A 84 12.75 1.03 6.50
C LEU A 84 12.55 1.75 7.85
N ILE A 85 12.11 1.04 8.89
CA ILE A 85 12.04 1.57 10.26
C ILE A 85 13.44 1.92 10.76
N ALA A 86 14.44 1.06 10.53
CA ALA A 86 15.84 1.27 10.90
C ALA A 86 16.42 2.52 10.22
N ALA A 87 16.09 2.77 8.95
CA ALA A 87 16.49 3.97 8.24
C ALA A 87 15.92 5.24 8.90
N GLY A 88 14.67 5.19 9.38
CA GLY A 88 14.07 6.28 10.15
C GLY A 88 14.80 6.51 11.49
N ILE A 89 15.09 5.44 12.23
CA ILE A 89 15.88 5.49 13.48
C ILE A 89 17.27 6.09 13.24
N ALA A 90 17.93 5.71 12.14
CA ALA A 90 19.26 6.20 11.80
C ALA A 90 19.31 7.72 11.56
N ILE A 91 18.24 8.28 10.99
CA ILE A 91 18.17 9.71 10.62
C ILE A 91 17.67 10.57 11.77
N PHE A 92 16.64 10.10 12.50
CA PHE A 92 15.95 10.91 13.51
C PHE A 92 16.17 10.45 14.95
N GLY A 93 16.90 9.36 15.17
CA GLY A 93 17.22 8.78 16.48
C GLY A 93 16.26 7.67 16.93
N TYR A 94 16.64 6.95 17.98
CA TYR A 94 15.82 5.91 18.61
C TYR A 94 14.72 6.54 19.49
N ASN A 95 13.73 7.16 18.84
CA ASN A 95 12.59 7.84 19.46
C ASN A 95 11.34 7.68 18.58
N PRO A 96 10.13 8.06 19.07
CA PRO A 96 8.86 7.94 18.35
C PRO A 96 8.87 8.44 16.91
N LEU A 97 9.49 9.60 16.67
CA LEU A 97 9.59 10.14 15.32
C LEU A 97 10.43 9.22 14.44
N GLY A 98 11.60 8.78 14.92
CA GLY A 98 12.51 7.93 14.15
C GLY A 98 11.90 6.61 13.73
N TRP A 99 11.20 5.90 14.62
CA TRP A 99 10.59 4.63 14.21
C TRP A 99 9.27 4.78 13.43
N ARG A 100 8.54 5.91 13.54
CA ARG A 100 7.25 6.14 12.83
C ARG A 100 7.36 6.88 11.52
N ILE A 101 8.46 7.59 11.23
CA ILE A 101 8.56 8.44 10.04
C ILE A 101 8.40 7.67 8.72
N ALA A 102 8.89 6.42 8.64
CA ALA A 102 8.70 5.58 7.47
C ALA A 102 7.21 5.30 7.19
N SER A 103 6.44 5.01 8.24
CA SER A 103 4.98 4.82 8.17
C SER A 103 4.26 6.08 7.73
N VAL A 104 4.67 7.24 8.25
CA VAL A 104 4.08 8.55 7.91
C VAL A 104 4.29 8.88 6.43
N LEU A 105 5.51 8.68 5.93
CA LEU A 105 5.84 8.92 4.51
C LEU A 105 5.12 7.93 3.60
N ALA A 106 5.05 6.65 3.99
CA ALA A 106 4.31 5.63 3.26
C ALA A 106 2.82 5.96 3.16
N GLY A 107 2.16 6.27 4.29
CA GLY A 107 0.75 6.66 4.33
C GLY A 107 0.46 7.90 3.48
N SER A 108 1.29 8.94 3.59
CA SER A 108 1.13 10.17 2.79
C SER A 108 1.27 9.91 1.29
N SER A 109 2.19 9.00 0.93
CA SER A 109 2.42 8.60 -0.45
C SER A 109 1.28 7.76 -1.01
N ILE A 110 0.67 6.87 -0.20
CA ILE A 110 -0.50 6.07 -0.58
C ILE A 110 -1.60 6.98 -1.13
N ILE A 111 -1.96 8.06 -0.41
CA ILE A 111 -3.02 8.99 -0.84
C ILE A 111 -2.72 9.59 -2.21
N SER A 112 -1.49 10.06 -2.41
CA SER A 112 -1.07 10.69 -3.67
C SER A 112 -1.09 9.70 -4.83
N LEU A 113 -0.65 8.46 -4.59
CA LEU A 113 -0.71 7.37 -5.55
C LEU A 113 -2.16 6.96 -5.85
N THR A 114 -3.06 6.97 -4.86
CA THR A 114 -4.49 6.71 -5.06
C THR A 114 -5.13 7.79 -5.94
N TYR A 115 -4.81 9.07 -5.73
CA TYR A 115 -5.25 10.14 -6.63
C TYR A 115 -4.79 9.88 -8.07
N LEU A 116 -3.50 9.58 -8.25
CA LEU A 116 -2.91 9.28 -9.56
C LEU A 116 -3.55 8.04 -10.22
N ALA A 117 -3.89 7.02 -9.45
CA ALA A 117 -4.59 5.84 -9.96
C ALA A 117 -6.04 6.18 -10.35
N GLY A 118 -6.78 6.84 -9.47
CA GLY A 118 -8.19 7.17 -9.68
C GLY A 118 -8.43 8.09 -10.87
N ARG A 119 -7.58 9.11 -11.05
CA ARG A 119 -7.64 9.98 -12.24
C ARG A 119 -7.41 9.24 -13.54
N ARG A 120 -6.60 8.18 -13.50
CA ARG A 120 -6.21 7.41 -14.68
C ARG A 120 -7.20 6.30 -15.02
N ILE A 121 -7.77 5.66 -14.00
CA ILE A 121 -8.75 4.58 -14.10
C ILE A 121 -10.12 5.14 -14.49
N PHE A 122 -10.52 6.23 -13.84
CA PHE A 122 -11.85 6.83 -13.98
C PHE A 122 -11.74 8.26 -14.51
N ASN A 123 -11.59 9.25 -13.63
CA ASN A 123 -11.46 10.67 -13.95
C ASN A 123 -10.89 11.44 -12.75
N GLU A 124 -10.51 12.70 -12.98
CA GLU A 124 -9.88 13.58 -11.99
C GLU A 124 -10.68 13.71 -10.69
N ILE A 125 -12.02 13.80 -10.77
CA ILE A 125 -12.92 13.96 -9.62
C ILE A 125 -12.90 12.70 -8.75
N VAL A 126 -12.92 11.51 -9.36
CA VAL A 126 -12.82 10.24 -8.62
C VAL A 126 -11.47 10.13 -7.91
N GLY A 127 -10.38 10.50 -8.59
CA GLY A 127 -9.04 10.53 -7.98
C GLY A 127 -8.98 11.49 -6.78
N ALA A 128 -9.47 12.71 -6.93
CA ALA A 128 -9.46 13.71 -5.86
C ALA A 128 -10.37 13.32 -4.69
N SER A 129 -11.57 12.77 -4.98
CA SER A 129 -12.49 12.26 -3.98
C SER A 129 -11.89 11.11 -3.18
N ALA A 130 -11.26 10.13 -3.85
CA ALA A 130 -10.64 9.00 -3.17
C ALA A 130 -9.50 9.45 -2.26
N ALA A 131 -8.67 10.40 -2.72
CA ALA A 131 -7.61 10.98 -1.89
C ALA A 131 -8.17 11.72 -0.68
N ALA A 132 -9.22 12.53 -0.85
CA ALA A 132 -9.87 13.24 0.26
C ALA A 132 -10.43 12.27 1.31
N LEU A 133 -11.05 11.17 0.89
CA LEU A 133 -11.54 10.12 1.79
C LEU A 133 -10.40 9.48 2.58
N LEU A 134 -9.28 9.16 1.91
CA LEU A 134 -8.12 8.55 2.58
C LEU A 134 -7.46 9.47 3.60
N ILE A 135 -7.50 10.80 3.43
CA ILE A 135 -6.90 11.74 4.40
C ILE A 135 -7.56 11.57 5.78
N VAL A 136 -8.86 11.25 5.80
CA VAL A 136 -9.67 11.12 7.02
C VAL A 136 -10.11 9.69 7.30
N ASP A 137 -9.58 8.71 6.56
CA ASP A 137 -9.94 7.31 6.76
C ASP A 137 -9.33 6.78 8.07
N PRO A 138 -10.12 6.20 8.99
CA PRO A 138 -9.63 5.80 10.31
C PRO A 138 -8.55 4.71 10.25
N LEU A 139 -8.65 3.75 9.32
CA LEU A 139 -7.69 2.66 9.24
C LEU A 139 -6.37 3.17 8.64
N GLU A 140 -6.45 3.92 7.55
CA GLU A 140 -5.27 4.49 6.92
C GLU A 140 -4.57 5.48 7.86
N TYR A 141 -5.33 6.36 8.52
CA TYR A 141 -4.80 7.35 9.45
C TYR A 141 -4.09 6.68 10.65
N SER A 142 -4.71 5.67 11.26
CA SER A 142 -4.12 4.98 12.41
C SER A 142 -2.84 4.22 12.01
N MET A 143 -2.89 3.48 10.90
CA MET A 143 -1.77 2.66 10.45
C MET A 143 -0.59 3.47 9.92
N SER A 144 -0.81 4.69 9.44
CA SER A 144 0.26 5.60 9.01
C SER A 144 1.01 6.29 10.15
N LYS A 145 0.58 6.11 11.40
CA LYS A 145 1.14 6.79 12.58
C LYS A 145 1.82 5.87 13.59
N ILE A 146 1.91 4.59 13.25
CA ILE A 146 2.53 3.55 14.09
C ILE A 146 3.56 2.81 13.23
N ALA A 147 4.65 2.33 13.83
CA ALA A 147 5.69 1.57 13.12
C ALA A 147 5.25 0.11 12.81
N MET A 148 4.04 -0.04 12.24
CA MET A 148 3.49 -1.31 11.76
C MET A 148 3.89 -1.58 10.31
N LEU A 149 4.19 -2.84 10.02
CA LEU A 149 4.59 -3.27 8.67
C LEU A 149 3.45 -3.16 7.63
N ASP A 150 2.18 -3.13 8.05
CA ASP A 150 1.02 -3.15 7.16
C ASP A 150 0.87 -1.89 6.30
N ILE A 151 1.20 -0.70 6.81
CA ILE A 151 1.15 0.53 6.01
C ILE A 151 2.30 0.57 5.00
N LEU A 152 3.48 0.05 5.37
CA LEU A 152 4.62 -0.07 4.47
C LEU A 152 4.27 -1.05 3.34
N LEU A 153 3.67 -2.20 3.68
CA LEU A 153 3.12 -3.14 2.69
C LEU A 153 2.08 -2.44 1.80
N ALA A 154 1.11 -1.74 2.39
CA ALA A 154 0.07 -1.04 1.65
C ALA A 154 0.63 -0.01 0.66
N PHE A 155 1.73 0.68 1.02
CA PHE A 155 2.42 1.60 0.12
C PHE A 155 2.97 0.90 -1.12
N PHE A 156 3.72 -0.19 -0.97
CA PHE A 156 4.27 -0.90 -2.13
C PHE A 156 3.20 -1.62 -2.95
N VAL A 157 2.14 -2.13 -2.31
CA VAL A 157 0.96 -2.66 -3.02
C VAL A 157 0.31 -1.54 -3.85
N THR A 158 0.07 -0.38 -3.25
CA THR A 158 -0.53 0.78 -3.94
C THR A 158 0.33 1.26 -5.09
N LEU A 159 1.66 1.35 -4.89
CA LEU A 159 2.60 1.72 -5.92
C LEU A 159 2.60 0.73 -7.08
N ALA A 160 2.48 -0.58 -6.81
CA ALA A 160 2.37 -1.60 -7.84
C ALA A 160 1.11 -1.42 -8.69
N PHE A 161 -0.07 -1.33 -8.07
CA PHE A 161 -1.34 -1.14 -8.78
C PHE A 161 -1.40 0.21 -9.51
N ALA A 162 -0.94 1.30 -8.89
CA ALA A 162 -0.84 2.60 -9.55
C ALA A 162 0.10 2.54 -10.77
N SER A 163 1.22 1.82 -10.67
CA SER A 163 2.16 1.64 -11.79
C SER A 163 1.52 0.91 -12.98
N ILE A 164 0.66 -0.10 -12.73
CA ILE A 164 -0.09 -0.79 -13.78
C ILE A 164 -1.03 0.16 -14.53
N CYS A 165 -1.63 1.15 -13.85
CA CYS A 165 -2.50 2.15 -14.50
C CYS A 165 -1.79 2.96 -15.61
N TYR A 166 -0.47 3.08 -15.51
CA TYR A 166 0.39 3.82 -16.43
C TYR A 166 1.34 2.91 -17.22
N ASP A 167 1.07 1.60 -17.25
CA ASP A 167 1.88 0.57 -17.93
C ASP A 167 3.37 0.59 -17.51
N ARG A 168 3.65 0.99 -16.26
CA ARG A 168 5.01 1.04 -15.67
C ARG A 168 5.38 -0.31 -15.05
N TYR A 169 5.50 -1.34 -15.88
CA TYR A 169 5.69 -2.73 -15.42
C TYR A 169 6.96 -2.94 -14.58
N TYR A 170 8.06 -2.26 -14.88
CA TYR A 170 9.30 -2.35 -14.09
C TYR A 170 9.09 -1.85 -12.65
N LEU A 171 8.46 -0.68 -12.49
CA LEU A 171 8.16 -0.12 -11.18
C LEU A 171 7.15 -1.01 -10.43
N SER A 172 6.16 -1.55 -11.13
CA SER A 172 5.24 -2.53 -10.55
C SER A 172 5.96 -3.79 -10.06
N ALA A 173 6.91 -4.31 -10.83
CA ALA A 173 7.68 -5.51 -10.48
C ALA A 173 8.51 -5.30 -9.22
N VAL A 174 9.29 -4.21 -9.18
CA VAL A 174 10.09 -3.84 -8.01
C VAL A 174 9.20 -3.66 -6.79
N SER A 175 8.09 -2.93 -6.93
CA SER A 175 7.17 -2.69 -5.82
C SER A 175 6.57 -4.00 -5.27
N LEU A 176 6.18 -4.94 -6.13
CA LEU A 176 5.69 -6.24 -5.71
C LEU A 176 6.74 -7.07 -4.96
N GLY A 177 7.99 -7.07 -5.43
CA GLY A 177 9.09 -7.75 -4.75
C GLY A 177 9.34 -7.17 -3.36
N LEU A 178 9.35 -5.84 -3.23
CA LEU A 178 9.50 -5.15 -1.95
C LEU A 178 8.30 -5.36 -1.02
N ALA A 179 7.08 -5.42 -1.55
CA ALA A 179 5.88 -5.77 -0.78
C ALA A 179 6.00 -7.17 -0.14
N CYS A 180 6.42 -8.18 -0.92
CA CYS A 180 6.73 -9.52 -0.41
C CYS A 180 7.89 -9.50 0.60
N GLY A 181 8.87 -8.60 0.40
CA GLY A 181 9.99 -8.36 1.31
C GLY A 181 9.60 -7.70 2.63
N ILE A 182 8.37 -7.20 2.77
CA ILE A 182 7.80 -6.66 4.03
C ILE A 182 6.95 -7.72 4.73
N LYS A 183 6.04 -8.36 3.98
CA LYS A 183 5.22 -9.47 4.47
C LYS A 183 4.93 -10.44 3.32
N LEU A 184 4.95 -11.74 3.60
CA LEU A 184 4.65 -12.76 2.58
C LEU A 184 3.25 -12.63 1.98
N VAL A 185 2.28 -12.05 2.69
CA VAL A 185 0.94 -11.74 2.14
C VAL A 185 0.97 -10.72 0.99
N GLY A 186 2.10 -10.05 0.74
CA GLY A 186 2.34 -9.28 -0.48
C GLY A 186 2.18 -10.13 -1.76
N VAL A 187 2.33 -11.46 -1.66
CA VAL A 187 2.06 -12.39 -2.78
C VAL A 187 0.61 -12.32 -3.26
N PHE A 188 -0.33 -11.87 -2.43
CA PHE A 188 -1.73 -11.67 -2.85
C PHE A 188 -1.86 -10.55 -3.87
N ALA A 189 -1.05 -9.49 -3.75
CA ALA A 189 -0.99 -8.42 -4.74
C ALA A 189 -0.36 -8.92 -6.06
N VAL A 190 0.63 -9.82 -5.97
CA VAL A 190 1.21 -10.50 -7.15
C VAL A 190 0.13 -11.29 -7.87
N ALA A 191 -0.65 -12.10 -7.14
CA ALA A 191 -1.76 -12.87 -7.70
C ALA A 191 -2.82 -11.98 -8.37
N GLY A 192 -3.20 -10.87 -7.72
CA GLY A 192 -4.15 -9.91 -8.28
C GLY A 192 -3.68 -9.25 -9.56
N ILE A 193 -2.41 -8.83 -9.64
CA ILE A 193 -1.82 -8.25 -10.85
C ILE A 193 -1.68 -9.30 -11.96
N ILE A 194 -1.26 -10.53 -11.65
CA ILE A 194 -1.22 -11.62 -12.64
C ILE A 194 -2.62 -11.85 -13.21
N ALA A 195 -3.62 -12.01 -12.36
CA ALA A 195 -4.99 -12.26 -12.77
C ALA A 195 -5.51 -11.13 -13.66
N TYR A 196 -5.30 -9.87 -13.28
CA TYR A 196 -5.68 -8.72 -14.11
C TYR A 196 -4.96 -8.72 -15.47
N LEU A 197 -3.65 -8.95 -15.52
CA LEU A 197 -2.87 -8.93 -16.76
C LEU A 197 -3.24 -10.08 -17.70
N VAL A 198 -3.56 -11.26 -17.16
CA VAL A 198 -4.07 -12.40 -17.93
C VAL A 198 -5.45 -12.06 -18.50
N CYS A 199 -6.38 -11.60 -17.65
CA CYS A 199 -7.74 -11.27 -18.07
C CYS A 199 -7.82 -10.09 -19.05
N SER A 200 -6.90 -9.13 -18.95
CA SER A 200 -6.80 -7.98 -19.87
C SER A 200 -5.96 -8.26 -21.14
N GLY A 201 -5.45 -9.48 -21.32
CA GLY A 201 -4.63 -9.86 -22.49
C GLY A 201 -3.21 -9.29 -22.49
N LYS A 202 -2.77 -8.63 -21.41
CA LYS A 202 -1.44 -8.02 -21.24
C LYS A 202 -0.38 -9.00 -20.72
N VAL A 203 -0.49 -10.29 -21.05
CA VAL A 203 0.39 -11.36 -20.55
C VAL A 203 1.88 -11.14 -20.81
N LYS A 204 2.26 -10.38 -21.85
CA LYS A 204 3.65 -10.04 -22.14
C LYS A 204 4.33 -9.28 -21.00
N ALA A 205 3.58 -8.50 -20.21
CA ALA A 205 4.11 -7.79 -19.05
C ALA A 205 4.64 -8.74 -17.96
N LEU A 206 4.13 -9.99 -17.89
CA LEU A 206 4.58 -10.99 -16.93
C LEU A 206 6.05 -11.41 -17.12
N LYS A 207 6.57 -11.29 -18.35
CA LYS A 207 7.99 -11.53 -18.66
C LYS A 207 8.93 -10.55 -17.95
N VAL A 208 8.41 -9.40 -17.54
CA VAL A 208 9.15 -8.41 -16.74
C VAL A 208 8.78 -8.54 -15.27
N ILE A 209 7.47 -8.60 -14.97
CA ILE A 209 6.97 -8.55 -13.60
C ILE A 209 7.47 -9.72 -12.74
N LEU A 210 7.41 -10.95 -13.26
CA LEU A 210 7.78 -12.12 -12.48
C LEU A 210 9.29 -12.18 -12.16
N PRO A 211 10.21 -12.15 -13.14
CA PRO A 211 11.64 -12.27 -12.85
C PRO A 211 12.17 -11.08 -12.05
N LEU A 212 11.77 -9.85 -12.38
CA LEU A 212 12.25 -8.67 -11.66
C LEU A 212 11.64 -8.58 -10.25
N GLY A 213 10.36 -8.95 -10.08
CA GLY A 213 9.74 -9.02 -8.77
C GLY A 213 10.40 -10.06 -7.87
N MET A 214 10.69 -11.26 -8.41
CA MET A 214 11.41 -12.31 -7.69
C MET A 214 12.83 -11.87 -7.31
N CYS A 215 13.58 -11.28 -8.25
CA CYS A 215 14.91 -10.73 -7.99
C CYS A 215 14.87 -9.66 -6.88
N THR A 216 13.91 -8.73 -6.95
CA THR A 216 13.75 -7.68 -5.94
C THR A 216 13.41 -8.25 -4.57
N PHE A 217 12.55 -9.27 -4.50
CA PHE A 217 12.24 -9.96 -3.25
C PHE A 217 13.51 -10.55 -2.61
N PHE A 218 14.31 -11.32 -3.35
CA PHE A 218 15.54 -11.90 -2.81
C PHE A 218 16.57 -10.85 -2.41
N LEU A 219 16.70 -9.77 -3.19
CA LEU A 219 17.58 -8.64 -2.82
C LEU A 219 17.12 -7.94 -1.55
N SER A 220 15.81 -7.82 -1.32
CA SER A 220 15.26 -7.14 -0.14
C SER A 220 15.52 -7.88 1.18
N ILE A 221 15.75 -9.20 1.10
CA ILE A 221 15.99 -10.05 2.28
C ILE A 221 17.47 -10.41 2.47
N ALA A 222 18.29 -10.23 1.44
CA ALA A 222 19.72 -10.55 1.48
C ALA A 222 20.50 -9.87 2.62
N PRO A 223 20.25 -8.60 2.98
CA PRO A 223 21.01 -7.90 4.01
C PRO A 223 20.91 -8.50 5.42
N THR A 224 19.89 -9.33 5.69
CA THR A 224 19.68 -9.93 7.03
C THR A 224 19.95 -11.43 7.06
N PHE A 225 20.57 -11.99 6.03
CA PHE A 225 21.08 -13.36 6.11
C PHE A 225 22.21 -13.40 7.13
N SER A 226 21.85 -13.79 8.36
CA SER A 226 22.80 -14.00 9.43
C SER A 226 23.65 -15.24 9.13
N TRP A 227 24.97 -15.11 9.31
CA TRP A 227 25.89 -16.25 9.32
C TRP A 227 25.82 -17.03 10.66
N LYS A 228 25.10 -16.50 11.66
CA LYS A 228 25.01 -17.03 13.02
C LYS A 228 23.57 -17.42 13.42
N GLY A 229 22.69 -17.70 12.46
CA GLY A 229 21.28 -18.03 12.71
C GLY A 229 20.75 -19.12 11.76
N PRO A 230 19.44 -19.43 11.82
CA PRO A 230 18.80 -20.36 10.90
C PRO A 230 18.98 -19.91 9.44
N THR A 231 19.12 -20.89 8.56
CA THR A 231 19.21 -20.67 7.12
C THR A 231 17.95 -20.01 6.56
N PHE A 232 18.05 -19.37 5.39
CA PHE A 232 16.87 -18.82 4.70
C PHE A 232 15.74 -19.85 4.57
N THR A 233 16.08 -21.09 4.25
CA THR A 233 15.11 -22.19 4.10
C THR A 233 14.36 -22.47 5.41
N GLU A 234 15.08 -22.55 6.53
CA GLU A 234 14.50 -22.77 7.85
C GLU A 234 13.61 -21.59 8.26
N SER A 235 14.09 -20.36 8.11
CA SER A 235 13.29 -19.15 8.38
C SER A 235 12.05 -19.08 7.49
N PHE A 236 12.18 -19.37 6.20
CA PHE A 236 11.06 -19.35 5.26
C PHE A 236 9.97 -20.36 5.65
N TRP A 237 10.35 -21.61 5.91
CA TRP A 237 9.38 -22.63 6.31
C TRP A 237 8.79 -22.38 7.70
N PHE A 238 9.57 -21.81 8.63
CA PHE A 238 9.04 -21.34 9.90
C PHE A 238 7.94 -20.29 9.69
N VAL A 239 8.20 -19.26 8.87
CA VAL A 239 7.24 -18.18 8.60
C VAL A 239 5.96 -18.72 7.95
N VAL A 240 6.11 -19.60 6.96
CA VAL A 240 4.97 -20.26 6.29
C VAL A 240 4.16 -21.08 7.30
N SER A 241 4.83 -21.88 8.13
CA SER A 241 4.17 -22.69 9.18
C SER A 241 3.46 -21.79 10.20
N TRP A 242 4.13 -20.76 10.71
CA TRP A 242 3.56 -19.80 11.64
C TRP A 242 2.30 -19.14 11.09
N HIS A 243 2.32 -18.68 9.84
CA HIS A 243 1.18 -18.00 9.23
C HIS A 243 0.04 -18.92 8.77
N THR A 244 0.27 -20.23 8.66
CA THR A 244 -0.78 -21.19 8.25
C THR A 244 -1.37 -21.95 9.43
N THR A 245 -0.65 -22.08 10.54
CA THR A 245 -1.06 -22.90 11.69
C THR A 245 -1.44 -22.12 12.94
N LEU A 246 -1.08 -20.84 13.05
CA LEU A 246 -1.35 -20.07 14.26
C LEU A 246 -2.86 -19.99 14.57
N ALA A 247 -3.22 -20.53 15.71
CA ALA A 247 -4.57 -20.54 16.28
C ALA A 247 -4.55 -20.08 17.74
N ALA A 248 -3.92 -18.93 17.99
CA ALA A 248 -3.92 -18.29 19.29
C ALA A 248 -5.24 -17.53 19.52
N HIS A 249 -5.79 -17.65 20.74
CA HIS A 249 -6.94 -16.85 21.15
C HIS A 249 -6.49 -15.42 21.46
N HIS A 250 -7.14 -14.43 20.85
CA HIS A 250 -6.89 -13.02 21.14
C HIS A 250 -8.23 -12.26 21.14
N PRO A 251 -8.55 -11.41 22.14
CA PRO A 251 -9.85 -10.73 22.23
C PRO A 251 -10.20 -9.89 21.00
N SER A 252 -9.20 -9.27 20.38
CA SER A 252 -9.37 -8.46 19.15
C SER A 252 -9.18 -9.27 17.86
N ALA A 253 -9.02 -10.60 17.93
CA ALA A 253 -8.99 -11.42 16.73
C ALA A 253 -10.33 -11.33 16.00
N SER A 254 -10.28 -11.16 14.68
CA SER A 254 -11.45 -10.92 13.85
C SER A 254 -11.34 -11.62 12.51
N HIS A 255 -12.44 -12.21 12.08
CA HIS A 255 -12.52 -12.90 10.80
C HIS A 255 -12.73 -11.88 9.65
N PRO A 256 -12.17 -12.13 8.44
CA PRO A 256 -12.27 -11.23 7.29
C PRO A 256 -13.66 -10.66 7.01
N TYR A 257 -14.72 -11.47 7.07
CA TYR A 257 -16.10 -11.02 6.87
C TYR A 257 -16.50 -9.81 7.75
N GLY A 258 -15.89 -9.65 8.93
CA GLY A 258 -16.20 -8.57 9.86
C GLY A 258 -15.39 -7.29 9.63
N TRP A 259 -14.31 -7.33 8.85
CA TRP A 259 -13.40 -6.20 8.69
C TRP A 259 -14.06 -5.04 7.94
N MET A 260 -14.79 -5.33 6.86
CA MET A 260 -15.51 -4.30 6.09
C MET A 260 -16.57 -3.57 6.91
N PHE A 261 -17.09 -4.18 7.97
CA PHE A 261 -18.15 -3.63 8.82
C PHE A 261 -17.64 -3.11 10.16
N ASN A 262 -16.32 -3.14 10.39
CA ASN A 262 -15.71 -2.74 11.66
C ASN A 262 -16.27 -3.51 12.88
N LEU A 263 -16.62 -4.80 12.74
CA LEU A 263 -17.28 -5.57 13.82
C LEU A 263 -16.41 -5.70 15.07
N VAL A 264 -15.09 -5.83 14.87
CA VAL A 264 -14.11 -5.97 15.96
C VAL A 264 -12.92 -5.07 15.61
N PRO A 265 -12.92 -3.80 16.04
CA PRO A 265 -11.77 -2.92 15.90
C PRO A 265 -10.60 -3.42 16.77
N PHE A 266 -9.38 -3.08 16.38
CA PHE A 266 -8.19 -3.44 17.13
C PHE A 266 -7.64 -2.21 17.88
N PRO A 267 -7.58 -2.22 19.22
CA PRO A 267 -6.99 -1.12 19.98
C PRO A 267 -5.47 -1.14 19.80
N LEU A 268 -4.92 -0.12 19.12
CA LEU A 268 -3.48 0.03 18.94
C LEU A 268 -2.84 0.65 20.19
N TYR A 269 -3.55 1.56 20.84
CA TYR A 269 -3.15 2.15 22.10
C TYR A 269 -4.39 2.65 22.85
N SER A 270 -4.40 2.45 24.16
CA SER A 270 -5.48 2.90 25.05
C SER A 270 -4.87 3.66 26.21
N GLY A 271 -4.99 4.99 26.16
CA GLY A 271 -4.50 5.91 27.19
C GLY A 271 -5.55 6.98 27.52
N PRO A 272 -5.41 7.65 28.67
CA PRO A 272 -6.41 8.60 29.16
C PRO A 272 -6.57 9.84 28.26
N GLU A 273 -5.48 10.32 27.66
CA GLU A 273 -5.48 11.52 26.80
C GLU A 273 -5.35 11.20 25.31
N PHE A 274 -4.86 9.99 24.98
CA PHE A 274 -4.65 9.55 23.61
C PHE A 274 -5.04 8.09 23.49
N SER A 275 -5.89 7.80 22.51
CA SER A 275 -6.26 6.44 22.14
C SER A 275 -6.23 6.31 20.62
N LEU A 276 -5.77 5.17 20.14
CA LEU A 276 -5.64 4.89 18.72
C LEU A 276 -6.15 3.48 18.46
N SER A 277 -6.96 3.30 17.43
CA SER A 277 -7.48 2.00 17.03
C SER A 277 -7.38 1.82 15.52
N ALA A 278 -7.05 0.60 15.09
CA ALA A 278 -7.28 0.19 13.73
C ALA A 278 -8.77 -0.12 13.58
N SER A 279 -9.46 0.70 12.79
CA SER A 279 -10.91 0.63 12.63
C SER A 279 -11.28 0.95 11.20
N ALA A 280 -12.22 0.19 10.63
CA ALA A 280 -12.76 0.46 9.30
C ALA A 280 -13.89 1.48 9.35
N ASN A 281 -14.10 2.21 8.25
CA ASN A 281 -15.31 3.01 8.09
C ASN A 281 -16.50 2.08 7.75
N PRO A 282 -17.49 1.92 8.65
CA PRO A 282 -18.55 0.91 8.50
C PRO A 282 -19.56 1.24 7.40
N ILE A 283 -19.45 2.41 6.75
CA ILE A 283 -20.32 2.84 5.65
C ILE A 283 -19.56 2.75 4.32
N ILE A 284 -18.39 3.38 4.24
CA ILE A 284 -17.61 3.46 2.98
C ILE A 284 -17.17 2.06 2.53
N TYR A 285 -16.71 1.23 3.47
CA TYR A 285 -16.11 -0.05 3.13
C TYR A 285 -17.13 -1.02 2.53
N PRO A 286 -18.30 -1.27 3.15
CA PRO A 286 -19.30 -2.16 2.55
C PRO A 286 -19.88 -1.62 1.25
N LEU A 287 -20.06 -0.30 1.11
CA LEU A 287 -20.59 0.31 -0.11
C LEU A 287 -19.65 0.22 -1.32
N SER A 288 -18.36 -0.04 -1.12
CA SER A 288 -17.43 -0.35 -2.21
C SER A 288 -17.71 -1.70 -2.90
N ILE A 289 -18.33 -2.65 -2.19
CA ILE A 289 -18.55 -4.01 -2.68
C ILE A 289 -19.61 -4.06 -3.79
N PRO A 290 -20.81 -3.45 -3.64
CA PRO A 290 -21.76 -3.36 -4.75
C PRO A 290 -21.16 -2.72 -6.01
N VAL A 291 -20.33 -1.68 -5.86
CA VAL A 291 -19.66 -1.04 -6.99
C VAL A 291 -18.68 -2.00 -7.68
N ALA A 292 -17.90 -2.76 -6.91
CA ALA A 292 -17.01 -3.78 -7.44
C ALA A 292 -17.78 -4.88 -8.21
N LEU A 293 -18.91 -5.34 -7.66
CA LEU A 293 -19.78 -6.33 -8.29
C LEU A 293 -20.42 -5.81 -9.57
N LEU A 294 -20.85 -4.54 -9.60
CA LEU A 294 -21.39 -3.90 -10.79
C LEU A 294 -20.35 -3.82 -11.90
N LEU A 295 -19.13 -3.36 -11.61
CA LEU A 295 -18.05 -3.31 -12.58
C LEU A 295 -17.67 -4.71 -13.11
N ALA A 296 -17.64 -5.71 -12.23
CA ALA A 296 -17.41 -7.10 -12.61
C ALA A 296 -18.53 -7.63 -13.54
N TYR A 297 -19.79 -7.32 -13.22
CA TYR A 297 -20.95 -7.70 -14.03
C TYR A 297 -20.94 -7.02 -15.40
N GLU A 298 -20.63 -5.72 -15.47
CA GLU A 298 -20.48 -4.98 -16.74
C GLU A 298 -19.40 -5.61 -17.62
N SER A 299 -18.25 -5.96 -17.03
CA SER A 299 -17.18 -6.65 -17.75
C SER A 299 -17.61 -8.04 -18.24
N PHE A 300 -18.32 -8.81 -17.41
CA PHE A 300 -18.85 -10.11 -17.81
C PHE A 300 -19.81 -10.01 -19.01
N LYS A 301 -20.71 -9.02 -18.99
CA LYS A 301 -21.69 -8.76 -20.06
C LYS A 301 -21.01 -8.32 -21.37
N THR A 302 -20.02 -7.44 -21.27
CA THR A 302 -19.30 -6.90 -22.44
C THR A 302 -18.18 -7.81 -22.94
N ARG A 303 -17.75 -8.79 -22.12
CA ARG A 303 -16.56 -9.63 -22.35
C ARG A 303 -15.27 -8.82 -22.46
N GLU A 304 -15.25 -7.60 -21.91
CA GLU A 304 -14.12 -6.69 -21.96
C GLU A 304 -13.56 -6.43 -20.56
N VAL A 305 -12.24 -6.59 -20.41
CA VAL A 305 -11.54 -6.30 -19.16
C VAL A 305 -10.82 -4.98 -19.30
N THR A 306 -11.47 -3.92 -18.83
CA THR A 306 -10.92 -2.55 -18.89
C THR A 306 -10.10 -2.23 -17.65
N LEU A 307 -9.41 -1.08 -17.67
CA LEU A 307 -8.66 -0.58 -16.52
C LEU A 307 -9.57 -0.34 -15.29
N ARG A 308 -10.88 -0.14 -15.47
CA ARG A 308 -11.85 0.02 -14.37
C ARG A 308 -11.96 -1.19 -13.47
N LEU A 309 -11.59 -2.38 -13.94
CA LEU A 309 -11.56 -3.58 -13.13
C LEU A 309 -10.33 -3.70 -12.22
N LEU A 310 -9.31 -2.86 -12.40
CA LEU A 310 -8.08 -3.02 -11.62
C LEU A 310 -8.30 -2.94 -10.09
N PRO A 311 -9.10 -1.99 -9.54
CA PRO A 311 -9.46 -2.01 -8.11
C PRO A 311 -10.30 -3.22 -7.70
N VAL A 312 -11.06 -3.83 -8.62
CA VAL A 312 -11.84 -5.05 -8.36
C VAL A 312 -10.92 -6.25 -8.18
N PHE A 313 -9.94 -6.43 -9.07
CA PHE A 313 -8.89 -7.45 -8.91
C PHE A 313 -8.06 -7.22 -7.65
N TRP A 314 -7.80 -5.96 -7.29
CA TRP A 314 -7.11 -5.62 -6.06
C TRP A 314 -7.86 -6.17 -4.84
N ILE A 315 -9.13 -5.82 -4.65
CA ILE A 315 -9.91 -6.33 -3.51
C ILE A 315 -10.09 -7.85 -3.58
N ALA A 316 -10.43 -8.38 -4.76
CA ALA A 316 -10.70 -9.81 -4.91
C ALA A 316 -9.52 -10.70 -4.48
N PHE A 317 -8.28 -10.26 -4.73
CA PHE A 317 -7.10 -11.05 -4.38
C PHE A 317 -6.47 -10.62 -3.05
N VAL A 318 -6.29 -9.32 -2.81
CA VAL A 318 -5.59 -8.83 -1.61
C VAL A 318 -6.46 -8.95 -0.35
N TYR A 319 -7.79 -8.92 -0.49
CA TYR A 319 -8.73 -9.20 0.61
C TYR A 319 -9.32 -10.61 0.50
N GLY A 320 -9.77 -11.04 -0.68
CA GLY A 320 -10.47 -12.32 -0.85
C GLY A 320 -9.64 -13.55 -0.47
N LEU A 321 -8.31 -13.52 -0.67
CA LEU A 321 -7.46 -14.65 -0.30
C LEU A 321 -7.36 -14.89 1.22
N PHE A 322 -7.73 -13.92 2.07
CA PHE A 322 -7.79 -14.15 3.51
C PHE A 322 -8.91 -15.12 3.93
N PHE A 323 -9.95 -15.28 3.12
CA PHE A 323 -11.07 -16.20 3.41
C PHE A 323 -10.71 -17.68 3.21
N ILE A 324 -9.66 -17.95 2.45
CA ILE A 324 -9.20 -19.33 2.17
C ILE A 324 -7.99 -19.72 3.03
N LEU A 325 -7.43 -18.79 3.80
CA LEU A 325 -6.30 -19.11 4.68
C LEU A 325 -6.79 -19.95 5.87
N PRO A 326 -6.10 -21.06 6.20
CA PRO A 326 -6.46 -21.91 7.34
C PRO A 326 -6.25 -21.25 8.71
N ARG A 327 -5.59 -20.08 8.75
CA ARG A 327 -5.22 -19.36 9.98
C ARG A 327 -6.44 -18.80 10.70
N LYS A 328 -6.51 -19.04 12.02
CA LYS A 328 -7.63 -18.60 12.85
C LYS A 328 -7.41 -17.24 13.52
N THR A 329 -6.17 -16.84 13.78
CA THR A 329 -5.86 -15.54 14.41
C THR A 329 -5.57 -14.48 13.35
N GLN A 330 -6.54 -13.62 13.06
CA GLN A 330 -6.40 -12.52 12.11
C GLN A 330 -6.96 -11.21 12.68
N PHE A 331 -6.60 -10.07 12.08
CA PHE A 331 -6.94 -8.75 12.61
C PHE A 331 -7.33 -7.78 11.51
N ILE A 332 -8.17 -6.79 11.85
CA ILE A 332 -8.73 -5.81 10.91
C ILE A 332 -7.67 -5.00 10.17
N PHE A 333 -6.51 -4.75 10.78
CA PHE A 333 -5.43 -3.99 10.14
C PHE A 333 -4.77 -4.71 8.96
N TYR A 334 -5.04 -6.00 8.74
CA TYR A 334 -4.67 -6.69 7.49
C TYR A 334 -5.43 -6.16 6.27
N LEU A 335 -6.52 -5.41 6.48
CA LEU A 335 -7.26 -4.75 5.41
C LEU A 335 -6.56 -3.48 4.88
N THR A 336 -5.53 -2.96 5.57
CA THR A 336 -4.82 -1.71 5.20
C THR A 336 -4.40 -1.65 3.72
N PRO A 337 -3.83 -2.71 3.10
CA PRO A 337 -3.47 -2.69 1.68
C PRO A 337 -4.65 -2.60 0.70
N ASN A 338 -5.89 -2.76 1.15
CA ASN A 338 -7.10 -2.66 0.32
C ASN A 338 -7.79 -1.30 0.39
N VAL A 339 -7.50 -0.49 1.42
CA VAL A 339 -8.18 0.80 1.66
C VAL A 339 -8.13 1.72 0.43
N PRO A 340 -7.01 1.82 -0.32
CA PRO A 340 -6.97 2.59 -1.57
C PRO A 340 -7.97 2.11 -2.64
N ALA A 341 -8.11 0.79 -2.83
CA ALA A 341 -9.05 0.24 -3.79
C ALA A 341 -10.51 0.47 -3.36
N ILE A 342 -10.77 0.34 -2.06
CA ILE A 342 -12.08 0.63 -1.45
C ILE A 342 -12.46 2.09 -1.70
N ALA A 343 -11.54 3.03 -1.42
CA ALA A 343 -11.77 4.46 -1.64
C ALA A 343 -12.05 4.77 -3.12
N LEU A 344 -11.29 4.17 -4.05
CA LEU A 344 -11.51 4.34 -5.48
C LEU A 344 -12.89 3.87 -5.94
N LEU A 345 -13.31 2.68 -5.50
CA LEU A 345 -14.59 2.09 -5.87
C LEU A 345 -15.76 2.88 -5.27
N PHE A 346 -15.67 3.24 -4.00
CA PHE A 346 -16.69 4.05 -3.35
C PHE A 346 -16.84 5.43 -4.03
N SER A 347 -15.73 6.14 -4.25
CA SER A 347 -15.74 7.43 -4.94
C SER A 347 -16.33 7.34 -6.34
N TYR A 348 -15.97 6.31 -7.12
CA TYR A 348 -16.56 6.08 -8.43
C TYR A 348 -18.08 5.86 -8.34
N GLY A 349 -18.53 5.00 -7.44
CA GLY A 349 -19.96 4.69 -7.27
C GLY A 349 -20.80 5.92 -6.91
N VAL A 350 -20.32 6.75 -5.97
CA VAL A 350 -21.01 7.99 -5.57
C VAL A 350 -21.06 8.97 -6.73
N ILE A 351 -19.93 9.19 -7.42
CA ILE A 351 -19.85 10.18 -8.51
C ILE A 351 -20.72 9.75 -9.70
N GLU A 352 -20.69 8.47 -10.07
CA GLU A 352 -21.54 7.92 -11.13
C GLU A 352 -23.03 8.05 -10.79
N LEU A 353 -23.42 7.79 -9.55
CA LEU A 353 -24.80 7.96 -9.09
C LEU A 353 -25.25 9.42 -9.18
N LEU A 354 -24.42 10.37 -8.73
CA LEU A 354 -24.70 11.80 -8.80
C LEU A 354 -24.89 12.26 -10.25
N PHE A 355 -24.05 11.81 -11.17
CA PHE A 355 -24.20 12.14 -12.60
C PHE A 355 -25.47 11.55 -13.21
N ARG A 356 -25.90 10.36 -12.79
CA ARG A 356 -27.15 9.75 -13.27
C ARG A 356 -28.40 10.46 -12.76
N ILE A 357 -28.39 10.97 -11.53
CA ILE A 357 -29.53 11.74 -10.97
C ILE A 357 -29.63 13.14 -11.61
N SER A 358 -28.52 13.70 -12.08
CA SER A 358 -28.48 15.01 -12.73
C SER A 358 -28.95 15.04 -14.20
N LYS A 359 -29.23 13.88 -14.80
CA LYS A 359 -29.78 13.72 -16.15
C LYS A 359 -31.25 13.36 -16.06
#